data_AF-X1AZN8-F1
#
_entry.id   AF-X1AZN8-F1
#
_cell.length_a   1.000
_cell.length_b   1.000
_cell.length_c   1.000
_cell.angle_alpha   90.00
_cell.angle_beta   90.00
_cell.angle_gamma   90.00
#
_symmetry.space_group_name_H-M   'P 1'
#
loop_
_entity.id
_entity.type
_entity.pdbx_description
1 polymer ?
#
loop_
_entity_poly.entity_id
_entity_poly.type
_entity_poly.pdbx_seq_one_letter_code
_entity_poly.pdbx_strand_id
1 'polypeptide(L)' 'NSETLGWQPTCKCNADKVPSIVLDPFAGAGTTLIVAAKLGRDAIGYELSSEYCQLINKRYAKELPAIEKLKSQLRLQL' A
#
# COMPACT_ATOMS: atom_id res chain seq x y z
N ASN A 1 16.62 -28.36 10.40
CA ASN A 1 15.60 -27.91 9.44
C ASN A 1 14.53 -27.15 10.19
N SER A 2 14.20 -25.93 9.76
CA SER A 2 13.07 -25.18 10.28
C SER A 2 11.88 -25.36 9.34
N GLU A 3 10.75 -25.81 9.89
CA GLU A 3 9.47 -25.84 9.18
C GLU A 3 8.56 -24.74 9.73
N THR A 4 7.81 -24.09 8.84
CA THR A 4 6.86 -23.03 9.22
C THR A 4 5.49 -23.66 9.47
N LEU A 5 5.00 -23.58 10.71
CA LEU A 5 3.69 -24.14 11.11
C LEU A 5 2.49 -23.23 10.78
N GLY A 6 2.73 -22.09 10.10
CA GLY A 6 1.72 -21.10 9.75
C GLY A 6 1.75 -19.83 10.61
N TRP A 7 0.79 -18.93 10.38
CA TRP A 7 0.72 -17.62 11.03
C TRP A 7 -0.29 -17.62 12.19
N GLN A 8 0.18 -17.25 13.38
CA GLN A 8 -0.68 -17.05 14.55
C GLN A 8 -1.02 -15.56 14.74
N PRO A 9 -2.24 -15.20 15.16
CA PRO A 9 -2.60 -13.82 15.49
C PRO A 9 -1.76 -13.29 16.65
N THR A 10 -1.36 -12.02 16.59
CA THR A 10 -0.67 -11.33 17.70
C THR A 10 -1.64 -10.70 18.71
N CYS A 11 -2.91 -10.49 18.34
CA CYS A 11 -3.97 -10.00 19.23
C CYS A 11 -4.89 -11.14 19.72
N LYS A 12 -5.60 -10.91 20.83
CA LYS A 12 -6.72 -11.75 21.31
C LYS A 12 -8.09 -11.28 20.79
N CYS A 13 -8.09 -10.35 19.84
CA CYS A 13 -9.27 -9.69 19.35
C CYS A 13 -10.07 -10.61 18.41
N ASN A 14 -11.40 -10.58 18.50
CA ASN A 14 -12.29 -11.32 17.60
C ASN A 14 -12.64 -10.47 16.37
N ALA A 15 -11.60 -10.09 15.62
CA ALA A 15 -11.73 -9.31 14.39
C ALA A 15 -11.36 -10.17 13.18
N ASP A 16 -11.97 -9.86 12.03
CA ASP A 16 -11.61 -10.50 10.78
C ASP A 16 -10.16 -10.21 10.40
N LYS A 17 -9.51 -11.20 9.79
CA LYS A 17 -8.15 -11.02 9.25
C LYS A 17 -8.23 -10.11 8.03
N VAL A 18 -7.57 -8.96 8.13
CA VAL A 18 -7.35 -8.04 7.01
C VAL A 18 -5.92 -8.17 6.47
N PRO A 19 -5.67 -7.85 5.20
CA PRO A 19 -4.31 -7.77 4.68
C PRO A 19 -3.44 -6.79 5.48
N SER A 20 -2.18 -7.15 5.73
CA SER A 20 -1.22 -6.25 6.35
C SER A 20 -0.96 -5.01 5.48
N ILE A 21 -0.75 -3.87 6.13
CA ILE A 21 -0.28 -2.62 5.50
C ILE A 21 1.21 -2.74 5.22
N VAL A 22 1.64 -2.34 4.02
CA VAL A 22 3.06 -2.29 3.63
C VAL A 22 3.66 -0.97 4.12
N LEU A 23 4.78 -1.03 4.85
CA LEU A 23 5.53 0.15 5.29
C LEU A 23 6.85 0.24 4.53
N ASP A 24 7.11 1.40 3.92
CA ASP A 24 8.41 1.73 3.32
C ASP A 24 8.96 3.05 3.90
N PRO A 25 9.90 3.01 4.86
CA PRO A 25 10.43 4.21 5.48
C PRO A 25 11.38 5.02 4.56
N PHE A 26 11.79 4.47 3.42
CA PHE A 26 12.69 5.10 2.46
C PHE A 26 12.15 4.91 1.05
N ALA A 27 10.99 5.51 0.78
CA ALA A 27 10.20 5.21 -0.41
C ALA A 27 10.94 5.49 -1.72
N GLY A 28 11.90 6.43 -1.75
CA GLY A 28 12.74 6.71 -2.91
C GLY A 28 11.88 6.98 -4.15
N ALA A 29 12.06 6.18 -5.20
CA ALA A 29 11.26 6.33 -6.41
C ALA A 29 9.79 5.82 -6.28
N GLY A 30 9.39 5.21 -5.17
CA GLY A 30 8.02 4.77 -4.89
C GLY A 30 7.64 3.38 -5.39
N THR A 31 8.62 2.55 -5.78
CA THR A 31 8.34 1.24 -6.38
C THR A 31 7.52 0.34 -5.44
N THR A 32 7.87 0.29 -4.16
CA THR A 32 7.14 -0.49 -3.13
C THR A 32 5.67 -0.08 -3.05
N LEU A 33 5.39 1.22 -3.01
CA LEU A 33 4.04 1.76 -2.89
C LEU A 33 3.17 1.44 -4.11
N ILE A 34 3.75 1.58 -5.31
CA ILE A 34 3.05 1.31 -6.57
C ILE A 34 2.75 -0.18 -6.70
N VAL A 35 3.71 -1.06 -6.37
CA VAL A 35 3.50 -2.51 -6.39
C VAL A 35 2.45 -2.93 -5.35
N ALA A 36 2.51 -2.39 -4.13
CA ALA A 36 1.49 -2.65 -3.11
C ALA A 36 0.08 -2.30 -3.61
N ALA A 37 -0.08 -1.12 -4.22
CA ALA A 37 -1.35 -0.69 -4.77
C ALA A 37 -1.83 -1.57 -5.95
N LYS A 38 -0.91 -2.00 -6.85
CA LYS A 38 -1.24 -2.96 -7.94
C LYS A 38 -1.69 -4.32 -7.40
N LEU A 39 -1.20 -4.73 -6.23
CA LEU A 39 -1.59 -5.95 -5.55
C LEU A 39 -2.84 -5.78 -4.65
N GLY A 40 -3.49 -4.61 -4.70
CA GLY A 40 -4.67 -4.32 -3.87
C GLY A 40 -4.36 -4.20 -2.37
N ARG A 41 -3.13 -3.84 -2.00
CA ARG A 41 -2.70 -3.63 -0.61
C ARG A 41 -2.61 -2.15 -0.30
N ASP A 42 -2.91 -1.81 0.95
CA ASP A 42 -2.60 -0.50 1.49
C ASP A 42 -1.11 -0.39 1.83
N ALA A 43 -0.57 0.82 1.66
CA ALA A 43 0.83 1.11 1.92
C ALA A 43 1.03 2.51 2.49
N ILE A 44 2.05 2.66 3.34
CA ILE A 44 2.53 3.92 3.91
C ILE A 44 4.00 4.07 3.52
N GLY A 45 4.35 5.19 2.89
CA GLY A 45 5.71 5.50 2.49
C GLY A 45 6.18 6.82 3.08
N TYR A 46 7.42 6.86 3.56
CA TYR A 46 8.09 8.09 3.96
C TYR A 46 9.25 8.39 3.00
N GLU A 47 9.36 9.64 2.59
CA GLU A 47 10.44 10.14 1.76
C GLU A 47 10.73 11.59 2.13
N LEU A 48 12.01 11.93 2.27
CA LEU A 48 12.45 13.26 2.74
C LEU A 48 12.66 14.22 1.56
N SER A 49 13.12 13.72 0.41
CA SER A 49 13.32 14.54 -0.79
C SER A 49 11.98 14.89 -1.42
N SER A 50 11.72 16.19 -1.50
CA SER A 50 10.52 16.72 -2.15
C SER A 50 10.43 16.32 -3.64
N GLU A 51 11.57 16.21 -4.31
CA GLU A 51 11.70 15.79 -5.70
C GLU A 51 11.27 14.34 -5.87
N TYR A 52 11.69 13.45 -4.95
CA TYR A 52 11.24 12.06 -4.96
C TYR A 52 9.76 11.94 -4.60
N CYS A 53 9.23 12.71 -3.65
CA CYS A 53 7.78 12.77 -3.39
C CYS A 53 6.97 13.14 -4.65
N GLN A 54 7.43 14.14 -5.41
CA GLN A 54 6.79 14.51 -6.67
C GLN A 54 6.90 13.40 -7.74
N LEU A 55 8.06 12.74 -7.82
CA LEU A 55 8.27 11.59 -8.72
C LEU A 55 7.32 10.45 -8.39
N ILE A 56 7.16 10.10 -7.10
CA ILE A 56 6.23 9.07 -6.62
C ILE A 56 4.82 9.39 -7.11
N ASN A 57 4.32 10.61 -6.89
CA ASN A 57 2.98 11.02 -7.31
C ASN A 57 2.79 10.92 -8.83
N LYS A 58 3.77 11.38 -9.62
CA LYS A 58 3.75 11.25 -11.09
C LYS A 58 3.70 9.80 -11.54
N ARG A 59 4.53 8.93 -10.95
CA ARG A 59 4.54 7.50 -11.26
C ARG A 59 3.23 6.83 -10.84
N TYR A 60 2.70 7.17 -9.67
CA TYR A 60 1.44 6.63 -9.16
C TYR A 60 0.28 6.92 -10.11
N ALA A 61 0.09 8.19 -10.50
CA ALA A 61 -0.96 8.60 -11.44
C ALA A 61 -0.82 7.92 -12.83
N LYS A 62 0.42 7.71 -13.29
CA LYS A 62 0.69 7.03 -14.56
C LYS A 62 0.37 5.53 -14.51
N GLU A 63 0.73 4.87 -13.42
CA GLU A 63 0.68 3.40 -13.28
C GLU A 63 -0.69 2.89 -12.79
N LEU A 64 -1.51 3.75 -12.15
CA LEU A 64 -2.77 3.36 -11.52
C LEU A 64 -4.00 4.21 -11.92
N PRO A 65 -4.20 4.53 -13.22
CA PRO A 65 -5.25 5.46 -13.65
C PRO A 65 -6.70 4.98 -13.38
N ALA A 66 -6.92 3.67 -13.24
CA ALA A 66 -8.24 3.09 -13.04
C ALA A 66 -8.65 2.97 -11.55
N ILE A 67 -7.70 2.73 -10.64
CA ILE A 67 -7.98 2.54 -9.21
C ILE A 67 -8.43 3.85 -8.55
N GLU A 68 -7.86 4.98 -8.97
CA GLU A 68 -8.21 6.30 -8.46
C GLU A 68 -9.62 6.74 -8.90
N LYS A 69 -10.00 6.40 -10.14
CA LYS A 69 -11.39 6.56 -10.64
C LYS A 69 -12.38 5.72 -9.85
N LEU A 70 -12.03 4.47 -9.53
CA LEU A 70 -12.91 3.58 -8.78
C LEU A 70 -13.09 4.05 -7.32
N LYS A 71 -12.00 4.41 -6.63
CA LYS A 71 -12.07 4.91 -5.25
C LYS A 71 -12.79 6.25 -5.14
N SER A 72 -12.60 7.16 -6.10
CA SER A 72 -13.32 8.45 -6.12
C SER A 72 -14.80 8.30 -6.45
N GLN A 73 -15.18 7.40 -7.38
CA GLN A 73 -16.58 7.07 -7.67
C GLN A 73 -17.27 6.42 -6.47
N LEU A 74 -16.61 5.50 -5.77
CA LEU A 74 -17.18 4.83 -4.60
C LEU A 74 -17.38 5.79 -3.41
N ARG A 75 -16.50 6.79 -3.24
CA ARG A 75 -16.57 7.79 -2.17
C ARG A 75 -17.61 8.90 -2.42
N LEU A 76 -18.05 9.07 -3.66
CA LEU A 76 -19.13 9.99 -4.05
C LEU A 76 -20.52 9.33 -3.99
N GLN A 77 -20.58 8.01 -3.78
CA GLN A 77 -21.82 7.23 -3.70
C GLN A 77 -22.18 6.79 -2.27
N LEU A 78 -21.38 7.20 -1.28
CA LEU A 78 -21.65 7.09 0.17
C LEU A 78 -21.87 8.49 0.74
#